data_AF-A0A820WE73-F1
#
_entry.id   AF-A0A820WE73-F1
#
_cell.length_a   1.000
_cell.length_b   1.000
_cell.length_c   1.000
_cell.angle_alpha   90.00
_cell.angle_beta   90.00
_cell.angle_gamma   90.00
#
_symmetry.space_group_name_H-M   'P 1'
#
loop_
_entity.id
_entity.type
_entity.pdbx_description
1 polymer ?
#
loop_
_entity_poly.entity_id
_entity_poly.type
_entity_poly.pdbx_seq_one_letter_code
_entity_poly.pdbx_strand_id
1 'polypeptide(L)'
;MIKLIGNVNMFENLNGLGFKTNYEQDPIFSRHVNQIAALAFLQPNDVSQSFDDLYNPLPQMLHPLLDYFEDTYVGRNRTQGRAKPMFEIELWNMHQRTTDRLMWTNNSADAWHRRLSAIMQCQHPTLWSFINNLKNEEHYIHCQLIKLNCGEKVESNKKRFKL
;
A
#
# COMPACT_ATOMS: atom_id res chain seq x y z
N MET A 1 0.69 -3.67 -7.35
CA MET A 1 0.17 -2.33 -6.99
C MET A 1 0.33 -2.19 -5.50
N ILE A 2 1.09 -1.20 -5.07
CA ILE A 2 1.47 -1.01 -3.67
C ILE A 2 0.25 -0.57 -2.89
N LYS A 3 -0.17 -1.43 -1.96
CA LYS A 3 -1.36 -1.27 -1.13
C LYS A 3 -0.92 -0.70 0.23
N LEU A 4 -0.95 0.62 0.39
CA LEU A 4 -0.75 1.30 1.68
C LEU A 4 -2.02 1.12 2.52
N ILE A 5 -1.93 0.74 3.80
CA ILE A 5 -3.12 0.43 4.64
C ILE A 5 -4.18 1.56 4.58
N GLY A 6 -3.74 2.83 4.64
CA GLY A 6 -4.62 3.98 4.48
C GLY A 6 -5.28 4.08 3.09
N ASN A 7 -4.50 3.96 2.01
CA ASN A 7 -5.05 3.98 0.65
C ASN A 7 -5.87 2.74 0.32
N VAL A 8 -5.55 1.57 0.88
CA VAL A 8 -6.26 0.31 0.63
C VAL A 8 -7.68 0.41 1.11
N ASN A 9 -7.86 0.79 2.37
CA ASN A 9 -9.20 0.92 2.94
C ASN A 9 -9.98 2.05 2.26
N MET A 10 -9.31 3.14 1.87
CA MET A 10 -9.94 4.22 1.09
C MET A 10 -10.42 3.72 -0.28
N PHE A 11 -9.60 2.96 -1.01
CA PHE A 11 -9.99 2.38 -2.30
C PHE A 11 -11.05 1.26 -2.16
N GLU A 12 -11.04 0.51 -1.06
CA GLU A 12 -12.10 -0.46 -0.75
C GLU A 12 -13.42 0.24 -0.43
N ASN A 13 -13.38 1.35 0.31
CA ASN A 13 -14.55 2.19 0.55
C ASN A 13 -15.09 2.79 -0.76
N LEU A 14 -14.20 3.34 -1.61
CA LEU A 14 -14.55 3.86 -2.93
C LEU A 14 -15.26 2.79 -3.79
N ASN A 15 -14.78 1.56 -3.77
CA ASN A 15 -15.43 0.45 -4.46
C ASN A 15 -16.79 0.11 -3.85
N GLY A 16 -16.91 0.12 -2.51
CA GLY A 16 -18.16 -0.07 -1.78
C GLY A 16 -19.22 1.00 -2.09
N LEU A 17 -18.79 2.23 -2.39
CA LEU A 17 -19.64 3.33 -2.86
C LEU A 17 -20.04 3.21 -4.34
N GLY A 18 -19.56 2.20 -5.06
CA GLY A 18 -19.87 1.97 -6.48
C GLY A 18 -19.08 2.85 -7.45
N PHE A 19 -18.07 3.59 -6.98
CA PHE A 19 -17.32 4.56 -7.80
C PHE A 19 -16.17 3.95 -8.61
N LYS A 20 -16.01 2.62 -8.58
CA LYS A 20 -14.92 1.93 -9.29
C LYS A 20 -14.92 2.26 -10.79
N THR A 21 -16.08 2.17 -11.43
CA THR A 21 -16.22 2.43 -12.87
C THR A 21 -15.89 3.89 -13.20
N ASN A 22 -16.36 4.83 -12.39
CA ASN A 22 -16.02 6.26 -12.54
C ASN A 22 -14.52 6.50 -12.39
N TYR A 23 -13.88 5.86 -11.42
CA TYR A 23 -12.44 5.97 -11.21
C TYR A 23 -11.61 5.43 -12.39
N GLU A 24 -12.07 4.36 -13.05
CA GLU A 24 -11.39 3.76 -14.19
C GLU A 24 -11.65 4.50 -15.52
N GLN A 25 -12.82 5.09 -15.69
CA GLN A 25 -13.28 5.64 -16.96
C GLN A 25 -13.21 7.17 -17.06
N ASP A 26 -13.24 7.89 -15.93
CA ASP A 26 -13.19 9.35 -15.88
C ASP A 26 -11.87 9.84 -15.25
N PRO A 27 -10.95 10.41 -16.07
CA PRO A 27 -9.69 10.97 -15.59
C PRO A 27 -9.84 12.11 -14.58
N ILE A 28 -10.92 12.90 -14.68
CA ILE A 28 -11.17 14.03 -13.77
C ILE A 28 -11.58 13.48 -12.40
N PHE A 29 -12.50 12.52 -12.38
CA PHE A 29 -12.88 11.83 -11.15
C PHE A 29 -11.68 11.13 -10.51
N SER A 30 -10.88 10.41 -11.30
CA SER A 30 -9.65 9.76 -10.85
C SER A 30 -8.68 10.77 -10.22
N ARG A 31 -8.51 11.94 -10.84
CA ARG A 31 -7.68 13.01 -10.30
C ARG A 31 -8.18 13.46 -8.92
N HIS A 32 -9.48 13.67 -8.74
CA HIS A 32 -10.04 14.08 -7.44
C HIS A 32 -9.79 13.04 -6.34
N VAL A 33 -10.01 11.76 -6.64
CA VAL A 33 -9.70 10.67 -5.72
C VAL A 33 -8.20 10.63 -5.39
N ASN A 34 -7.34 10.85 -6.39
CA ASN A 34 -5.90 10.89 -6.20
C ASN A 34 -5.43 12.10 -5.38
N GLN A 35 -6.17 13.23 -5.38
CA GLN A 35 -5.89 14.35 -4.47
C GLN A 35 -6.10 13.95 -3.01
N ILE A 36 -7.13 13.16 -2.71
CA ILE A 36 -7.35 12.60 -1.36
C ILE A 36 -6.20 11.64 -1.00
N ALA A 37 -5.85 10.73 -1.92
CA ALA A 37 -4.73 9.80 -1.73
C ALA A 37 -3.38 10.52 -1.53
N ALA A 38 -3.22 11.71 -2.13
CA ALA A 38 -2.00 12.51 -2.04
C ALA A 38 -1.74 13.06 -0.62
N LEU A 39 -2.78 13.19 0.22
CA LEU A 39 -2.64 13.63 1.61
C LEU A 39 -1.67 12.75 2.42
N ALA A 40 -1.55 11.46 2.06
CA ALA A 40 -0.59 10.55 2.70
C ALA A 40 0.88 10.96 2.50
N PHE A 41 1.19 11.80 1.52
CA PHE A 41 2.55 12.22 1.22
C PHE A 41 2.91 13.60 1.77
N LEU A 42 1.96 14.31 2.38
CA LEU A 42 2.21 15.59 3.06
C LEU A 42 2.89 15.36 4.40
N GLN A 43 3.57 16.39 4.93
CA GLN A 43 4.07 16.32 6.30
C GLN A 43 2.89 16.11 7.26
N PRO A 44 3.02 15.27 8.31
CA PRO A 44 1.92 14.96 9.23
C PRO A 44 1.19 16.19 9.78
N ASN A 45 1.93 17.27 10.04
CA ASN A 45 1.39 18.53 10.56
C ASN A 45 0.50 19.27 9.56
N ASP A 46 0.73 19.09 8.26
CA ASP A 46 0.02 19.81 7.19
C ASP A 46 -1.23 19.05 6.72
N VAL A 47 -1.36 17.77 7.08
CA VAL A 47 -2.44 16.88 6.61
C VAL A 47 -3.82 17.43 6.97
N SER A 48 -4.03 17.80 8.24
CA SER A 48 -5.34 18.23 8.73
C SER A 48 -5.84 19.50 8.06
N GLN A 49 -4.97 20.51 7.93
CA GLN A 49 -5.29 21.76 7.25
C GLN A 49 -5.54 21.54 5.76
N SER A 50 -4.68 20.76 5.11
CA SER A 50 -4.81 20.44 3.68
C SER A 50 -6.08 19.64 3.38
N PHE A 51 -6.54 18.80 4.29
CA PHE A 51 -7.82 18.10 4.17
C PHE A 51 -8.99 19.09 4.19
N ASP A 52 -8.99 20.04 5.13
CA ASP A 52 -10.04 21.06 5.24
C ASP A 52 -10.10 21.95 3.99
N ASP A 53 -8.94 22.32 3.44
CA ASP A 53 -8.83 23.09 2.20
C ASP A 53 -9.32 22.29 0.98
N LEU A 54 -9.17 20.96 1.01
CA LEU A 54 -9.59 20.04 -0.06
C LEU A 54 -11.09 19.73 -0.02
N TYR A 55 -11.74 19.82 1.13
CA TYR A 55 -13.11 19.33 1.32
C TYR A 55 -14.13 20.06 0.43
N ASN A 56 -14.14 21.40 0.45
CA ASN A 56 -15.13 22.21 -0.28
C ASN A 56 -14.93 22.26 -1.81
N PRO A 57 -13.70 22.31 -2.35
CA PRO A 57 -13.48 22.33 -3.80
C PRO A 57 -13.82 21.02 -4.51
N LEU A 58 -13.89 19.89 -3.77
CA LEU A 58 -14.18 18.60 -4.37
C LEU A 58 -15.68 18.40 -4.66
N PRO A 59 -16.03 17.64 -5.71
CA PRO A 59 -17.43 17.37 -6.04
C PRO A 59 -18.19 16.73 -4.88
N GLN A 60 -19.43 17.17 -4.65
CA GLN A 60 -20.28 16.68 -3.55
C GLN A 60 -20.50 15.16 -3.56
N MET A 61 -20.42 14.53 -4.73
CA MET A 61 -20.49 13.07 -4.84
C MET A 61 -19.37 12.33 -4.11
N LEU A 62 -18.23 12.98 -3.85
CA LEU A 62 -17.10 12.44 -3.11
C LEU A 62 -17.19 12.70 -1.59
N HIS A 63 -18.16 13.49 -1.13
CA HIS A 63 -18.32 13.76 0.31
C HIS A 63 -18.43 12.49 1.16
N PRO A 64 -19.17 11.43 0.76
CA PRO A 64 -19.18 10.18 1.53
C PRO A 64 -17.80 9.54 1.70
N LEU A 65 -16.93 9.66 0.69
CA LEU A 65 -15.56 9.18 0.75
C LEU A 65 -14.68 10.08 1.64
N LEU A 66 -14.87 11.40 1.55
CA LEU A 66 -14.17 12.39 2.39
C LEU A 66 -14.57 12.25 3.86
N ASP A 67 -15.86 12.08 4.17
CA ASP A 67 -16.37 11.87 5.53
C ASP A 67 -15.78 10.60 6.14
N TYR A 68 -15.73 9.52 5.36
CA TYR A 68 -15.07 8.30 5.79
C TYR A 68 -13.58 8.53 6.05
N PHE A 69 -12.89 9.25 5.15
CA PHE A 69 -11.48 9.55 5.31
C PHE A 69 -11.22 10.43 6.53
N GLU A 70 -12.06 11.43 6.76
CA GLU A 70 -12.00 12.30 7.93
C GLU A 70 -12.15 11.47 9.20
N ASP A 71 -13.22 10.67 9.33
CA ASP A 71 -13.46 9.87 10.55
C ASP A 71 -12.35 8.84 10.81
N THR A 72 -11.81 8.26 9.74
CA THR A 72 -10.86 7.16 9.84
C THR A 72 -9.42 7.65 10.08
N TYR A 73 -9.00 8.75 9.43
CA TYR A 73 -7.58 9.09 9.30
C TYR A 73 -7.19 10.48 9.81
N VAL A 74 -8.11 11.45 9.84
CA VAL A 74 -7.81 12.85 10.19
C VAL A 74 -8.47 13.27 11.50
N GLY A 75 -9.69 12.82 11.74
CA GLY A 75 -10.57 13.08 12.87
C GLY A 75 -11.37 14.37 12.71
N ARG A 76 -12.66 14.43 13.04
CA ARG A 76 -13.49 15.61 12.75
C ARG A 76 -13.06 16.88 13.48
N ASN A 77 -13.10 18.03 12.81
CA ASN A 77 -12.90 19.32 13.47
C ASN A 77 -14.11 19.68 14.35
N ARG A 78 -13.91 19.84 15.66
CA ARG A 78 -14.95 20.20 16.64
C ARG A 78 -14.59 21.49 17.36
N THR A 79 -15.55 22.08 18.07
CA THR A 79 -15.39 23.36 18.79
C THR A 79 -14.25 23.35 19.82
N GLN A 80 -13.92 22.18 20.39
CA GLN A 80 -12.84 22.02 21.37
C GLN A 80 -11.52 21.51 20.75
N GLY A 81 -11.41 21.53 19.43
CA GLY A 81 -10.30 20.96 18.68
C GLY A 81 -10.70 19.72 17.88
N ARG A 82 -9.74 19.19 17.12
CA ARG A 82 -9.95 18.04 16.25
C ARG A 82 -10.09 16.75 17.06
N ALA A 83 -11.11 15.96 16.75
CA ALA A 83 -11.35 14.67 17.39
C ALA A 83 -10.23 13.67 17.06
N LYS A 84 -10.01 12.68 17.94
CA LYS A 84 -9.04 11.62 17.66
C LYS A 84 -9.53 10.73 16.50
N PRO A 85 -8.76 10.55 15.42
CA PRO A 85 -9.11 9.63 14.33
C PRO A 85 -9.00 8.17 14.78
N MET A 86 -9.62 7.27 14.00
CA MET A 86 -9.47 5.81 14.21
C MET A 86 -8.00 5.36 14.06
N PHE A 87 -7.28 5.94 13.10
CA PHE A 87 -5.85 5.74 12.90
C PHE A 87 -5.12 7.07 12.91
N GLU A 88 -4.16 7.21 13.82
CA GLU A 88 -3.33 8.42 13.95
C GLU A 88 -2.52 8.69 12.68
N ILE A 89 -2.35 9.97 12.32
CA ILE A 89 -1.68 10.41 11.08
C ILE A 89 -0.30 9.77 10.93
N GLU A 90 0.48 9.71 12.01
CA GLU A 90 1.82 9.12 12.02
C GLU A 90 1.86 7.64 11.59
N LEU A 91 0.77 6.89 11.79
CA LEU A 91 0.72 5.47 11.48
C LEU A 91 0.55 5.19 9.98
N TRP A 92 -0.16 6.07 9.27
CA TRP A 92 -0.52 5.87 7.86
C TRP A 92 0.18 6.84 6.90
N ASN A 93 0.78 7.91 7.42
CA ASN A 93 1.52 8.87 6.63
C ASN A 93 2.79 8.26 6.00
N MET A 94 3.14 8.74 4.80
CA MET A 94 4.21 8.23 3.97
C MET A 94 5.31 9.25 3.71
N HIS A 95 5.16 10.51 4.12
CA HIS A 95 6.12 11.57 3.85
C HIS A 95 7.54 11.19 4.26
N GLN A 96 7.72 10.73 5.51
CA GLN A 96 9.04 10.35 6.01
C GLN A 96 9.59 9.13 5.24
N ARG A 97 8.76 8.11 4.98
CA ARG A 97 9.18 6.92 4.23
C ARG A 97 9.60 7.24 2.79
N THR A 98 8.89 8.14 2.13
CA THR A 98 9.23 8.63 0.78
C THR A 98 10.54 9.43 0.81
N THR A 99 10.72 10.28 1.81
CA THR A 99 11.94 11.08 2.00
C THR A 99 13.16 10.19 2.23
N ASP A 100 13.02 9.19 3.10
CA ASP A 100 14.09 8.26 3.47
C ASP A 100 14.38 7.21 2.38
N ARG A 101 13.65 7.27 1.24
CA ARG A 101 13.70 6.27 0.15
C ARG A 101 13.57 4.83 0.66
N LEU A 102 12.87 4.64 1.78
CA LEU A 102 12.60 3.33 2.32
C LEU A 102 11.71 2.59 1.33
N MET A 103 12.02 1.32 1.09
CA MET A 103 11.26 0.52 0.13
C MET A 103 9.77 0.55 0.51
N TRP A 104 8.94 0.99 -0.43
CA TRP A 104 7.56 1.39 -0.19
C TRP A 104 6.67 0.22 0.29
N THR A 105 7.03 -1.05 0.17
CA THR A 105 6.12 -2.14 0.59
C THR A 105 6.79 -3.40 1.06
N ASN A 106 5.99 -4.17 1.80
CA ASN A 106 5.95 -5.63 1.85
C ASN A 106 6.19 -6.35 0.50
N ASN A 107 6.43 -5.69 -0.64
CA ASN A 107 6.71 -6.36 -1.91
C ASN A 107 7.84 -7.40 -1.79
N SER A 108 8.88 -7.16 -0.99
CA SER A 108 9.92 -8.16 -0.73
C SER A 108 9.39 -9.35 0.05
N ALA A 109 8.58 -9.13 1.09
CA ALA A 109 8.00 -10.19 1.89
C ALA A 109 6.80 -10.89 1.21
N ASP A 110 5.98 -10.20 0.43
CA ASP A 110 4.97 -10.73 -0.49
C ASP A 110 5.60 -11.48 -1.67
N ALA A 111 6.74 -11.02 -2.18
CA ALA A 111 7.50 -11.75 -3.20
C ALA A 111 8.10 -13.02 -2.60
N TRP A 112 8.66 -12.92 -1.39
CA TRP A 112 9.16 -14.08 -0.66
C TRP A 112 8.02 -15.04 -0.32
N HIS A 113 6.87 -14.56 0.12
CA HIS A 113 5.68 -15.36 0.40
C HIS A 113 5.18 -16.05 -0.88
N ARG A 114 5.04 -15.33 -2.00
CA ARG A 114 4.66 -15.92 -3.30
C ARG A 114 5.65 -16.99 -3.76
N ARG A 115 6.95 -16.74 -3.57
CA ARG A 115 7.99 -17.72 -3.85
C ARG A 115 7.87 -18.94 -2.95
N LEU A 116 7.67 -18.74 -1.65
CA LEU A 116 7.50 -19.82 -0.68
C LEU A 116 6.25 -20.64 -0.99
N SER A 117 5.12 -20.02 -1.30
CA SER A 117 3.90 -20.72 -1.75
C SER A 117 4.15 -21.53 -3.02
N ALA A 118 4.92 -21.00 -3.98
CA ALA A 118 5.27 -21.72 -5.19
C ALA A 118 6.21 -22.92 -4.94
N ILE A 119 7.08 -22.85 -3.93
CA ILE A 119 7.93 -23.96 -3.49
C ILE A 119 7.11 -25.03 -2.76
N MET A 120 6.22 -24.60 -1.86
CA MET A 120 5.42 -25.50 -1.03
C MET A 120 4.33 -26.23 -1.83
N GLN A 121 3.80 -25.61 -2.89
CA GLN A 121 2.73 -26.14 -3.77
C GLN A 121 1.48 -26.65 -3.04
N CYS A 122 1.28 -26.24 -1.79
CA CYS A 122 0.14 -26.62 -0.95
C CYS A 122 -0.21 -25.48 0.01
N GLN A 123 -1.49 -25.41 0.39
CA GLN A 123 -1.99 -24.37 1.29
C GLN A 123 -1.67 -24.66 2.77
N HIS A 124 -1.60 -25.94 3.14
CA HIS A 124 -1.37 -26.39 4.52
C HIS A 124 -0.34 -27.54 4.56
N PRO A 125 0.96 -27.26 4.44
CA PRO A 125 2.01 -28.27 4.56
C PRO A 125 2.08 -28.85 5.97
N THR A 126 2.47 -30.12 6.10
CA THR A 126 2.86 -30.67 7.40
C THR A 126 4.11 -29.95 7.92
N LEU A 127 4.28 -29.88 9.24
CA LEU A 127 5.44 -29.21 9.85
C LEU A 127 6.77 -29.72 9.28
N TRP A 128 6.88 -31.03 9.06
CA TRP A 128 8.09 -31.65 8.52
C TRP A 128 8.35 -31.24 7.06
N SER A 129 7.32 -31.25 6.21
CA SER A 129 7.42 -30.78 4.81
C SER A 129 7.80 -29.29 4.76
N PHE A 130 7.19 -28.48 5.63
CA PHE A 130 7.49 -27.06 5.75
C PHE A 130 8.95 -26.80 6.12
N ILE A 131 9.47 -27.46 7.16
CA ILE A 131 10.87 -27.32 7.58
C ILE A 131 11.82 -27.77 6.47
N ASN A 132 11.52 -28.88 5.79
CA ASN A 132 12.38 -29.39 4.73
C ASN A 132 12.47 -28.42 3.54
N ASN A 133 11.32 -27.85 3.12
CA ASN A 133 11.27 -26.85 2.06
C ASN A 133 11.98 -25.54 2.45
N LEU A 134 11.89 -25.12 3.71
CA LEU A 134 12.66 -23.96 4.19
C LEU A 134 14.17 -24.18 4.12
N LYS A 135 14.66 -25.37 4.50
CA LYS A 135 16.08 -25.72 4.38
C LYS A 135 16.55 -25.71 2.93
N ASN A 136 15.74 -26.26 2.02
CA ASN A 136 16.08 -26.27 0.59
C ASN A 136 16.14 -24.85 0.00
N GLU A 137 15.23 -23.97 0.42
CA GLU A 137 15.20 -22.58 -0.02
C GLU A 137 16.37 -21.76 0.52
N GLU A 138 16.73 -21.94 1.79
CA GLU A 138 17.93 -21.32 2.37
C GLU A 138 19.19 -21.76 1.62
N HIS A 139 19.34 -23.07 1.39
CA HIS A 139 20.46 -23.62 0.63
C HIS A 139 20.53 -23.03 -0.80
N TYR A 140 19.39 -22.91 -1.48
CA TYR A 140 19.32 -22.30 -2.80
C TYR A 140 19.78 -20.83 -2.78
N ILE A 141 19.27 -20.03 -1.84
CA ILE A 141 19.66 -18.62 -1.69
C ILE A 141 21.15 -18.49 -1.40
N HIS A 142 21.69 -19.32 -0.51
CA HIS A 142 23.10 -19.32 -0.15
C HIS A 142 23.99 -19.63 -1.36
N CYS A 143 23.63 -20.63 -2.17
CA CYS A 143 24.33 -20.92 -3.43
C CYS A 143 24.29 -19.73 -4.40
N GLN A 144 23.15 -19.04 -4.53
CA GLN A 144 23.04 -17.87 -5.40
C GLN A 144 23.87 -16.67 -4.90
N LEU A 145 23.95 -16.47 -3.59
CA LEU A 145 24.81 -15.45 -2.98
C LEU A 145 26.29 -15.73 -3.22
N ILE A 146 26.72 -16.99 -3.10
CA ILE A 146 28.11 -17.38 -3.40
C ILE A 146 28.44 -17.07 -4.86
N LYS A 147 27.58 -17.47 -5.80
CA LYS A 147 27.76 -17.19 -7.24
C LYS A 147 27.88 -15.70 -7.52
N LEU A 148 27.01 -14.90 -6.92
CA LEU A 148 27.06 -13.44 -6.97
C LEU A 148 28.38 -12.87 -6.44
N ASN A 149 28.83 -13.33 -5.27
CA ASN A 149 30.10 -12.91 -4.67
C ASN A 149 31.31 -13.33 -5.52
N CYS A 150 31.21 -14.43 -6.27
CA CYS A 150 32.20 -14.87 -7.23
C CYS A 150 32.17 -14.08 -8.55
N GLY A 151 31.29 -13.08 -8.69
CA GLY A 151 31.18 -12.23 -9.89
C GLY A 151 30.40 -12.87 -11.04
N GLU A 152 29.69 -13.97 -10.80
CA GLU A 152 28.83 -14.60 -11.80
C GLU A 152 27.64 -13.67 -12.09
N LYS A 153 27.35 -13.44 -13.38
CA LYS A 153 26.24 -12.56 -13.77
C LYS A 153 24.91 -13.25 -13.46
N VAL A 154 24.02 -12.57 -12.76
CA VAL A 154 22.64 -13.05 -12.55
C VAL A 154 21.93 -13.13 -13.90
N GLU A 155 21.50 -14.32 -14.28
CA GLU A 155 20.57 -14.48 -15.40
C GLU A 155 19.22 -13.86 -15.01
N SER A 156 18.95 -12.65 -15.52
CA SER A 156 17.63 -12.05 -15.37
C SER A 156 16.62 -12.87 -16.17
N ASN A 157 15.84 -13.71 -15.51
CA ASN A 157 14.69 -14.38 -16.12
C ASN A 157 13.61 -13.32 -16.42
N LYS A 158 13.78 -12.61 -17.55
CA LYS A 158 12.79 -11.66 -18.07
C LYS A 158 11.60 -12.43 -18.65
N LYS A 159 10.72 -12.95 -17.81
CA LYS A 159 9.34 -13.21 -18.28
C LYS A 159 8.64 -11.86 -18.41
N ARG A 160 8.74 -11.27 -19.60
CA ARG A 160 7.86 -10.17 -20.02
C ARG A 160 6.42 -10.67 -19.92
N PHE A 161 5.66 -10.18 -18.95
CA PHE A 161 4.20 -10.29 -19.01
C PHE A 161 3.77 -9.49 -20.24
N LYS A 162 3.22 -10.16 -21.25
CA LYS A 162 2.55 -9.48 -22.36
C LYS A 162 1.29 -8.84 -21.78
N LEU A 163 1.19 -7.52 -21.94
CA LEU A 163 -0.02 -6.73 -21.71
C LEU A 163 -1.12 -7.19 -22.66
#